data_AF-A0A5E7HF73-F1
#
_entry.id   AF-A0A5E7HF73-F1
#
_cell.length_a   1.000
_cell.length_b   1.000
_cell.length_c   1.000
_cell.angle_alpha   90.00
_cell.angle_beta   90.00
_cell.angle_gamma   90.00
#
_symmetry.space_group_name_H-M   'P 1'
#
loop_
_entity.id
_entity.type
_entity.pdbx_description
1 polymer ?
#
loop_
_entity_poly.entity_id
_entity_poly.type
_entity_poly.pdbx_seq_one_letter_code
_entity_poly.pdbx_strand_id
1 'polypeptide(L)'
;MKRFGAGFNSLSCRWLGWVIAQACPIVCVRPDQSFGSDSTSRLLDHDRPKTSPRWSPAQDTLPYSVRRLRTRPRIVNDNEDFGIRSLTSTQAHRHAASHKGACSCCAYLKMTYKDSYMPKGNPTAAQLWQGDVSFFSLDTDLIQSAGYNFDGGALKQLPKQLPDTMGLHLSEVVAQEIVSHRMAGITKAIDHFKSSSNDLKRLASIAMGDIDANFDKLTVEASASNHFYQQITDYVTICQGTILPIDGQLLTQRIFNLYFDSSPPFAERKDKKAEFPDAASLLMLEDYARLNGTMGLIASGDGGWSSFADSSDYLYCVKSIDDLATLFVATDDYAKAIEQKVIESVKSEKSSLNDNLHDALVEHLSNSSWSASDVVSGSVSRVEADVYDTKLEQYTIDSAGVWSISDDKKTWVIELGITVNVLLSINVEFFAWDSIDREEVSIGSDVVPSDSTLEVQVYFTCSGVEEDSQPEDWDIEIEIANGEYECNPMDVEPDFGD
;
A
#
# COMPACT_ATOMS: atom_id res chain seq x y z
N MET A 1 5.68 51.89 16.35
CA MET A 1 6.77 50.89 16.35
C MET A 1 6.58 49.91 17.51
N LYS A 2 6.29 48.64 17.21
CA LYS A 2 6.54 47.49 18.10
C LYS A 2 7.06 46.35 17.21
N ARG A 3 8.08 45.61 17.65
CA ARG A 3 8.64 44.49 16.88
C ARG A 3 7.84 43.23 17.18
N PHE A 4 7.36 42.53 16.15
CA PHE A 4 7.07 41.10 16.25
C PHE A 4 8.35 40.34 15.90
N GLY A 5 8.74 39.38 16.74
CA GLY A 5 9.76 38.40 16.41
C GLY A 5 9.08 37.11 15.97
N ALA A 6 9.33 36.66 14.75
CA ALA A 6 8.89 35.35 14.29
C ALA A 6 9.94 34.30 14.68
N GLY A 7 9.56 33.32 15.49
CA GLY A 7 10.39 32.16 15.79
C GLY A 7 10.36 31.18 14.61
N PHE A 8 11.48 31.02 13.91
CA PHE A 8 11.68 29.93 12.97
C PHE A 8 11.98 28.64 13.76
N ASN A 9 11.08 27.65 13.70
CA ASN A 9 11.34 26.30 14.20
C ASN A 9 11.66 25.34 13.04
N SER A 10 12.59 24.42 13.29
CA SER A 10 13.46 23.79 12.28
C SER A 10 12.88 22.59 11.51
N LEU A 11 11.57 22.34 11.57
CA LEU A 11 10.94 21.18 10.93
C LEU A 11 10.72 21.36 9.41
N SER A 12 10.41 22.58 8.94
CA SER A 12 10.05 22.82 7.53
C SER A 12 11.19 22.59 6.53
N CYS A 13 12.44 22.55 6.98
CA CYS A 13 13.59 22.30 6.11
C CYS A 13 13.81 20.81 5.79
N ARG A 14 13.17 19.88 6.52
CA ARG A 14 13.31 18.44 6.25
C ARG A 14 12.53 18.01 5.00
N TRP A 15 11.26 18.41 4.90
CA TRP A 15 10.37 18.00 3.80
C TRP A 15 10.88 18.49 2.44
N LEU A 16 11.17 19.80 2.31
CA LEU A 16 11.77 20.37 1.10
C LEU A 16 13.17 19.83 0.78
N GLY A 17 13.92 19.42 1.81
CA GLY A 17 15.26 18.86 1.66
C GLY A 17 15.28 17.42 1.14
N TRP A 18 14.25 16.63 1.45
CA TRP A 18 14.17 15.22 1.07
C TRP A 18 13.80 15.07 -0.41
N VAL A 19 12.73 15.73 -0.85
CA VAL A 19 12.22 15.69 -2.24
C VAL A 19 13.26 16.16 -3.26
N ILE A 20 14.08 17.16 -2.92
CA ILE A 20 15.11 17.70 -3.82
C ILE A 20 16.37 16.79 -3.87
N ALA A 21 16.62 15.97 -2.84
CA ALA A 21 17.87 15.20 -2.72
C ALA A 21 17.93 13.96 -3.62
N GLN A 22 16.79 13.32 -3.93
CA GLN A 22 16.76 12.08 -4.71
C GLN A 22 16.81 12.32 -6.25
N ALA A 23 16.50 13.53 -6.72
CA ALA A 23 16.29 13.82 -8.14
C ALA A 23 17.56 14.17 -8.96
N CYS A 24 18.78 14.08 -8.41
CA CYS A 24 20.00 14.53 -9.14
C CYS A 24 21.33 13.85 -8.74
N PRO A 25 21.83 12.86 -9.52
CA PRO A 25 23.18 12.31 -9.39
C PRO A 25 24.23 13.17 -10.11
N ILE A 26 24.31 14.48 -9.82
CA ILE A 26 25.31 15.38 -10.42
C ILE A 26 26.63 15.27 -9.65
N VAL A 27 27.62 14.64 -10.29
CA VAL A 27 29.00 14.50 -9.77
C VAL A 27 29.73 15.85 -9.82
N CYS A 28 29.60 16.63 -8.75
CA CYS A 28 30.32 17.89 -8.56
C CYS A 28 31.81 17.66 -8.24
N VAL A 29 32.61 17.37 -9.27
CA VAL A 29 34.08 17.37 -9.18
C VAL A 29 34.57 18.76 -8.73
N ARG A 30 35.25 18.84 -7.59
CA ARG A 30 36.00 20.04 -7.18
C ARG A 30 37.45 19.93 -7.68
N PRO A 31 38.04 21.02 -8.21
CA PRO A 31 39.42 21.04 -8.68
C PRO A 31 40.44 21.10 -7.53
N ASP A 32 41.68 20.75 -7.83
CA ASP A 32 42.82 20.78 -6.91
C ASP A 32 43.05 22.15 -6.24
N GLN A 33 43.52 22.11 -5.00
CA GLN A 33 44.61 22.98 -4.57
C GLN A 33 45.68 22.17 -3.84
N SER A 34 46.90 22.27 -4.35
CA SER A 34 48.09 21.62 -3.81
C SER A 34 48.78 22.48 -2.76
N PHE A 35 49.18 21.87 -1.65
CA PHE A 35 50.32 22.31 -0.85
C PHE A 35 51.03 21.07 -0.31
N GLY A 36 52.34 21.00 -0.54
CA GLY A 36 53.18 19.92 -0.06
C GLY A 36 54.33 20.45 0.79
N SER A 37 54.84 19.60 1.68
CA SER A 37 56.11 19.82 2.39
C SER A 37 56.71 18.47 2.78
N ASP A 38 57.89 18.16 2.26
CA ASP A 38 58.65 16.97 2.63
C ASP A 38 59.11 16.98 4.10
N SER A 39 59.14 15.80 4.71
CA SER A 39 60.26 15.42 5.57
C SER A 39 60.45 13.90 5.59
N THR A 40 61.60 13.42 5.14
CA THR A 40 61.94 11.99 5.10
C THR A 40 62.61 11.52 6.39
N SER A 41 62.44 10.24 6.77
CA SER A 41 63.56 9.27 6.85
C SER A 41 63.19 7.94 7.57
N ARG A 42 63.68 6.82 7.00
CA ARG A 42 64.48 5.70 7.60
C ARG A 42 64.02 5.06 8.95
N LEU A 43 64.22 3.76 9.23
CA LEU A 43 64.81 2.60 8.51
C LEU A 43 64.52 1.29 9.28
N LEU A 44 64.92 0.15 8.68
CA LEU A 44 65.23 -1.19 9.24
C LEU A 44 64.20 -2.32 9.09
N ASP A 45 64.65 -3.37 8.40
CA ASP A 45 64.17 -4.75 8.48
C ASP A 45 64.52 -5.43 9.82
N HIS A 46 63.84 -6.53 10.17
CA HIS A 46 64.48 -7.86 10.10
C HIS A 46 63.52 -9.06 10.30
N ASP A 47 63.80 -10.12 9.55
CA ASP A 47 63.64 -11.56 9.80
C ASP A 47 62.29 -12.22 10.14
N ARG A 48 61.89 -13.11 9.23
CA ARG A 48 61.28 -14.43 9.57
C ARG A 48 62.41 -15.46 9.77
N PRO A 49 62.16 -16.59 10.44
CA PRO A 49 61.95 -17.79 9.60
C PRO A 49 60.88 -18.80 10.09
N LYS A 50 60.27 -19.49 9.11
CA LYS A 50 60.03 -20.95 8.96
C LYS A 50 59.95 -21.80 10.25
N THR A 51 59.00 -22.73 10.40
CA THR A 51 58.89 -23.92 9.53
C THR A 51 57.47 -24.47 9.33
N SER A 52 57.32 -25.31 8.29
CA SER A 52 56.24 -26.29 8.13
C SER A 52 56.83 -27.71 8.15
N PRO A 53 55.98 -28.75 8.25
CA PRO A 53 56.10 -29.86 7.32
C PRO A 53 54.80 -30.16 6.54
N ARG A 54 54.87 -31.14 5.63
CA ARG A 54 53.98 -31.33 4.47
C ARG A 54 53.79 -32.82 4.19
N TRP A 55 52.56 -33.30 4.01
CA TRP A 55 52.25 -34.60 3.37
C TRP A 55 50.97 -34.51 2.50
N SER A 56 50.89 -35.39 1.49
CA SER A 56 49.89 -35.44 0.38
C SER A 56 50.06 -36.80 -0.35
N PRO A 57 49.44 -37.09 -1.52
CA PRO A 57 48.01 -37.20 -1.84
C PRO A 57 47.64 -38.54 -2.57
N ALA A 58 46.35 -38.76 -2.88
CA ALA A 58 45.79 -39.65 -3.93
C ALA A 58 44.36 -39.16 -4.26
N GLN A 59 43.83 -39.10 -5.50
CA GLN A 59 43.75 -40.03 -6.65
C GLN A 59 42.78 -41.21 -6.41
N ASP A 60 41.78 -41.49 -7.27
CA ASP A 60 41.28 -40.89 -8.54
C ASP A 60 39.70 -40.95 -8.52
N THR A 61 38.84 -40.80 -9.55
CA THR A 61 38.86 -41.02 -11.02
C THR A 61 37.81 -40.19 -11.81
N LEU A 62 37.81 -40.36 -13.14
CA LEU A 62 36.82 -40.02 -14.19
C LEU A 62 36.74 -41.26 -15.14
N PRO A 63 36.03 -41.34 -16.31
CA PRO A 63 35.30 -40.35 -17.16
C PRO A 63 33.84 -40.80 -17.49
N TYR A 64 32.99 -40.25 -18.38
CA TYR A 64 33.05 -39.62 -19.72
C TYR A 64 31.98 -38.50 -19.81
N SER A 65 32.06 -37.37 -20.54
CA SER A 65 32.76 -36.94 -21.77
C SER A 65 32.12 -37.36 -23.11
N VAL A 66 32.10 -36.56 -24.18
CA VAL A 66 32.15 -35.07 -24.34
C VAL A 66 31.79 -34.72 -25.80
N ARG A 67 30.96 -33.68 -26.04
CA ARG A 67 30.78 -33.03 -27.36
C ARG A 67 30.36 -31.55 -27.18
N ARG A 68 30.00 -30.87 -28.28
CA ARG A 68 29.51 -29.48 -28.40
C ARG A 68 28.71 -29.34 -29.69
N LEU A 69 27.96 -28.24 -29.85
CA LEU A 69 28.16 -27.34 -30.99
C LEU A 69 27.73 -25.90 -30.64
N ARG A 70 28.33 -24.90 -31.29
CA ARG A 70 28.02 -23.46 -31.19
C ARG A 70 27.83 -22.93 -32.61
N THR A 71 26.82 -22.09 -32.83
CA THR A 71 26.71 -21.23 -34.02
C THR A 71 26.10 -19.88 -33.63
N ARG A 72 26.62 -18.80 -34.23
CA ARG A 72 26.06 -17.44 -34.22
C ARG A 72 25.99 -16.96 -35.68
N PRO A 73 24.87 -16.41 -36.17
CA PRO A 73 24.90 -15.20 -37.01
C PRO A 73 25.10 -13.99 -36.07
N ARG A 74 26.01 -13.05 -36.25
CA ARG A 74 26.49 -12.31 -37.43
C ARG A 74 25.52 -11.19 -37.84
N ILE A 75 25.73 -10.04 -37.22
CA ILE A 75 25.15 -8.73 -37.59
C ILE A 75 25.68 -8.34 -38.97
N VAL A 76 24.84 -7.65 -39.75
CA VAL A 76 25.23 -6.90 -40.95
C VAL A 76 24.95 -5.43 -40.68
N ASN A 77 25.92 -4.56 -40.97
CA ASN A 77 25.72 -3.12 -41.04
C ASN A 77 25.71 -2.76 -42.53
N ASP A 78 24.67 -2.06 -42.99
CA ASP A 78 24.68 -1.33 -44.25
C ASP A 78 24.59 0.17 -43.94
N ASN A 79 25.64 0.92 -44.28
CA ASN A 79 25.64 2.38 -44.30
C ASN A 79 25.55 2.81 -45.78
N GLU A 80 24.60 3.68 -46.12
CA GLU A 80 24.69 4.50 -47.34
C GLU A 80 24.72 6.00 -46.99
N ASP A 81 25.83 6.65 -47.33
CA ASP A 81 25.99 8.10 -47.30
C ASP A 81 25.26 8.75 -48.48
N PHE A 82 24.42 9.78 -48.23
CA PHE A 82 24.01 10.70 -49.30
C PHE A 82 23.95 12.18 -48.90
N GLY A 83 25.14 12.80 -48.91
CA GLY A 83 25.40 14.01 -49.69
C GLY A 83 24.57 15.28 -49.41
N ILE A 84 25.07 16.13 -48.51
CA ILE A 84 24.65 17.53 -48.40
C ILE A 84 24.98 18.30 -49.68
N ARG A 85 24.01 19.06 -50.23
CA ARG A 85 24.28 20.23 -51.08
C ARG A 85 23.34 21.40 -50.75
N SER A 86 23.94 22.56 -50.56
CA SER A 86 23.27 23.84 -50.32
C SER A 86 23.00 24.60 -51.62
N LEU A 87 21.96 25.44 -51.62
CA LEU A 87 21.83 26.60 -52.51
C LEU A 87 21.15 27.76 -51.77
N THR A 88 21.41 28.99 -52.20
CA THR A 88 21.18 30.22 -51.44
C THR A 88 20.41 31.27 -52.23
N SER A 89 19.52 32.03 -51.57
CA SER A 89 19.02 33.38 -51.96
C SER A 89 18.32 33.52 -53.35
N THR A 90 17.25 34.29 -53.53
CA THR A 90 17.24 35.78 -53.40
C THR A 90 15.79 36.30 -53.32
N GLN A 91 15.62 37.62 -53.16
CA GLN A 91 14.40 38.30 -52.72
C GLN A 91 13.25 38.39 -53.74
N ALA A 92 12.07 38.55 -53.14
CA ALA A 92 10.74 38.81 -53.71
C ALA A 92 10.63 39.91 -54.79
N HIS A 93 9.55 39.82 -55.58
CA HIS A 93 8.80 41.00 -56.01
C HIS A 93 7.28 40.78 -55.98
N ARG A 94 6.54 41.88 -55.83
CA ARG A 94 5.11 41.99 -55.51
C ARG A 94 4.19 41.44 -56.61
N HIS A 95 3.05 40.85 -56.23
CA HIS A 95 1.72 41.32 -56.63
C HIS A 95 0.63 40.78 -55.69
N ALA A 96 -0.54 41.41 -55.64
CA ALA A 96 -1.61 41.14 -54.65
C ALA A 96 -2.98 40.88 -55.30
N ALA A 97 -3.85 40.19 -54.54
CA ALA A 97 -5.21 39.75 -54.88
C ALA A 97 -5.28 38.68 -56.02
N SER A 98 -6.16 37.67 -55.96
CA SER A 98 -7.38 37.51 -55.15
C SER A 98 -7.70 36.06 -54.73
N HIS A 99 -8.75 35.94 -53.91
CA HIS A 99 -9.52 34.78 -53.44
C HIS A 99 -9.32 33.33 -53.98
N LYS A 100 -9.59 32.39 -53.05
CA LYS A 100 -9.88 30.94 -53.19
C LYS A 100 -8.68 30.00 -53.43
N GLY A 101 -8.38 29.20 -52.41
CA GLY A 101 -7.47 28.04 -52.45
C GLY A 101 -7.22 27.56 -51.01
N ALA A 102 -7.38 26.27 -50.74
CA ALA A 102 -7.22 25.74 -49.38
C ALA A 102 -5.73 25.68 -48.98
N CYS A 103 -5.40 26.15 -47.78
CA CYS A 103 -4.06 25.97 -47.23
C CYS A 103 -3.99 24.61 -46.50
N SER A 104 -3.20 23.68 -47.05
CA SER A 104 -3.03 22.32 -46.50
C SER A 104 -2.10 22.32 -45.27
N CYS A 105 -2.55 22.87 -44.15
CA CYS A 105 -1.80 22.89 -42.89
C CYS A 105 -2.70 22.81 -41.62
N CYS A 106 -3.89 22.21 -41.74
CA CYS A 106 -4.86 22.06 -40.65
C CYS A 106 -5.50 20.66 -40.69
N ALA A 107 -4.66 19.64 -40.67
CA ALA A 107 -5.05 18.24 -40.88
C ALA A 107 -4.31 17.27 -39.94
N TYR A 108 -4.43 17.50 -38.62
CA TYR A 108 -4.43 16.45 -37.59
C TYR A 108 -5.21 16.97 -36.38
N LEU A 109 -5.73 16.06 -35.54
CA LEU A 109 -6.49 16.38 -34.32
C LEU A 109 -7.70 17.32 -34.50
N LYS A 110 -8.61 16.95 -35.41
CA LYS A 110 -10.05 17.03 -35.08
C LYS A 110 -10.43 15.77 -34.31
N MET A 111 -10.10 15.71 -33.02
CA MET A 111 -10.88 14.88 -32.11
C MET A 111 -12.29 15.47 -32.05
N THR A 112 -13.29 14.64 -32.27
CA THR A 112 -14.68 15.01 -32.01
C THR A 112 -14.84 15.17 -30.51
N TYR A 113 -15.24 16.35 -30.05
CA TYR A 113 -15.86 16.48 -28.74
C TYR A 113 -17.07 15.51 -28.73
N LYS A 114 -17.02 14.45 -27.90
CA LYS A 114 -18.24 14.01 -27.21
C LYS A 114 -18.77 15.25 -26.47
N ASP A 115 -20.08 15.47 -26.45
CA ASP A 115 -20.64 16.54 -25.61
C ASP A 115 -20.15 16.33 -24.17
N SER A 116 -19.66 17.40 -23.53
CA SER A 116 -18.98 17.34 -22.23
C SER A 116 -19.97 17.04 -21.10
N TYR A 117 -20.27 15.76 -20.95
CA TYR A 117 -21.08 15.21 -19.87
C TYR A 117 -20.24 15.13 -18.61
N MET A 118 -20.39 16.12 -17.72
CA MET A 118 -19.82 16.06 -16.37
C MET A 118 -20.27 14.77 -15.67
N PRO A 119 -19.36 13.93 -15.17
CA PRO A 119 -19.72 12.78 -14.34
C PRO A 119 -20.50 13.26 -13.11
N LYS A 120 -21.66 12.63 -12.82
CA LYS A 120 -22.49 12.96 -11.65
C LYS A 120 -23.15 11.71 -11.09
N GLY A 121 -23.00 11.50 -9.78
CA GLY A 121 -23.27 10.21 -9.16
C GLY A 121 -22.31 9.14 -9.69
N ASN A 122 -22.65 7.87 -9.49
CA ASN A 122 -21.78 6.74 -9.84
C ASN A 122 -21.76 6.50 -11.37
N PRO A 123 -20.67 5.94 -11.93
CA PRO A 123 -20.64 5.54 -13.33
C PRO A 123 -21.69 4.46 -13.61
N THR A 124 -22.31 4.50 -14.80
CA THR A 124 -23.23 3.43 -15.20
C THR A 124 -22.47 2.15 -15.54
N ALA A 125 -23.07 0.98 -15.29
CA ALA A 125 -22.48 -0.31 -15.68
C ALA A 125 -22.07 -0.35 -17.17
N ALA A 126 -22.81 0.32 -18.05
CA ALA A 126 -22.44 0.44 -19.46
C ALA A 126 -21.08 1.15 -19.67
N GLN A 127 -20.75 2.17 -18.88
CA GLN A 127 -19.47 2.89 -19.00
C GLN A 127 -18.30 2.10 -18.39
N LEU A 128 -18.56 1.34 -17.33
CA LEU A 128 -17.59 0.43 -16.70
C LEU A 128 -17.21 -0.70 -17.67
N TRP A 129 -18.20 -1.47 -18.14
CA TRP A 129 -17.98 -2.65 -18.98
C TRP A 129 -17.67 -2.35 -20.46
N GLN A 130 -17.78 -1.08 -20.91
CA GLN A 130 -17.34 -0.65 -22.26
C GLN A 130 -16.00 0.08 -22.26
N GLY A 131 -15.37 0.27 -21.08
CA GLY A 131 -14.07 0.95 -20.96
C GLY A 131 -14.11 2.47 -21.18
N ASP A 132 -15.29 3.11 -21.09
CA ASP A 132 -15.38 4.58 -20.99
C ASP A 132 -14.80 5.07 -19.65
N VAL A 133 -14.87 4.24 -18.60
CA VAL A 133 -14.06 4.33 -17.38
C VAL A 133 -13.04 3.19 -17.41
N SER A 134 -11.75 3.49 -17.49
CA SER A 134 -10.70 2.46 -17.70
C SER A 134 -9.67 2.37 -16.58
N PHE A 135 -9.88 3.05 -15.45
CA PHE A 135 -9.01 2.92 -14.29
C PHE A 135 -9.70 3.28 -12.98
N PHE A 136 -9.12 2.79 -11.89
CA PHE A 136 -9.45 3.20 -10.53
C PHE A 136 -8.21 3.73 -9.79
N SER A 137 -8.44 4.48 -8.71
CA SER A 137 -7.41 4.87 -7.74
C SER A 137 -7.95 4.67 -6.33
N LEU A 138 -7.11 4.25 -5.42
CA LEU A 138 -7.39 4.26 -3.99
C LEU A 138 -6.63 5.44 -3.35
N ASP A 139 -7.23 6.04 -2.35
CA ASP A 139 -6.59 7.02 -1.46
C ASP A 139 -5.83 6.29 -0.32
N THR A 140 -4.93 7.02 0.33
CA THR A 140 -4.10 6.53 1.45
C THR A 140 -4.99 6.05 2.62
N ASP A 141 -6.14 6.70 2.86
CA ASP A 141 -7.04 6.38 3.96
C ASP A 141 -7.68 4.98 3.84
N LEU A 142 -8.15 4.60 2.64
CA LEU A 142 -8.77 3.30 2.38
C LEU A 142 -7.77 2.15 2.44
N ILE A 143 -6.55 2.37 1.93
CA ILE A 143 -5.47 1.38 2.03
C ILE A 143 -5.04 1.23 3.50
N GLN A 144 -5.06 2.32 4.29
CA GLN A 144 -4.79 2.29 5.71
C GLN A 144 -5.91 1.59 6.51
N SER A 145 -7.20 1.80 6.19
CA SER A 145 -8.30 1.10 6.86
C SER A 145 -8.32 -0.39 6.55
N ALA A 146 -7.84 -0.80 5.37
CA ALA A 146 -7.57 -2.20 5.03
C ALA A 146 -6.23 -2.73 5.59
N GLY A 147 -5.67 -2.10 6.63
CA GLY A 147 -4.47 -2.55 7.35
C GLY A 147 -3.18 -2.58 6.52
N TYR A 148 -3.16 -1.96 5.34
CA TYR A 148 -2.12 -2.15 4.31
C TYR A 148 -1.95 -3.62 3.85
N ASN A 149 -2.98 -4.46 4.04
CA ASN A 149 -2.91 -5.89 3.79
C ASN A 149 -3.17 -6.23 2.30
N PHE A 150 -2.18 -6.00 1.45
CA PHE A 150 -2.25 -6.36 0.02
C PHE A 150 -2.37 -7.87 -0.24
N ASP A 151 -2.07 -8.69 0.77
CA ASP A 151 -2.02 -10.16 0.71
C ASP A 151 -3.26 -10.82 1.36
N GLY A 152 -4.29 -10.07 1.76
CA GLY A 152 -5.54 -10.59 2.31
C GLY A 152 -6.73 -9.62 2.32
N GLY A 153 -7.96 -10.17 2.37
CA GLY A 153 -9.20 -9.41 2.49
C GLY A 153 -9.55 -8.59 1.25
N ALA A 154 -10.25 -7.47 1.46
CA ALA A 154 -10.78 -6.63 0.39
C ALA A 154 -9.71 -6.19 -0.64
N LEU A 155 -8.48 -5.85 -0.21
CA LEU A 155 -7.39 -5.53 -1.14
C LEU A 155 -6.98 -6.74 -2.00
N LYS A 156 -6.84 -7.94 -1.44
CA LYS A 156 -6.53 -9.15 -2.22
C LYS A 156 -7.67 -9.59 -3.15
N GLN A 157 -8.92 -9.31 -2.79
CA GLN A 157 -10.08 -9.66 -3.63
C GLN A 157 -10.37 -8.64 -4.73
N LEU A 158 -10.07 -7.36 -4.54
CA LEU A 158 -10.39 -6.31 -5.49
C LEU A 158 -9.93 -6.59 -6.94
N PRO A 159 -8.72 -7.14 -7.22
CA PRO A 159 -8.31 -7.54 -8.57
C PRO A 159 -9.16 -8.66 -9.20
N LYS A 160 -9.87 -9.47 -8.39
CA LYS A 160 -10.80 -10.52 -8.84
C LYS A 160 -12.22 -9.98 -9.06
N GLN A 161 -12.56 -8.84 -8.47
CA GLN A 161 -13.90 -8.22 -8.51
C GLN A 161 -14.02 -7.17 -9.64
N LEU A 162 -12.89 -6.71 -10.18
CA LEU A 162 -12.80 -5.71 -11.26
C LEU A 162 -12.54 -6.34 -12.64
N PRO A 163 -12.98 -5.71 -13.75
CA PRO A 163 -12.74 -6.21 -15.10
C PRO A 163 -11.32 -5.95 -15.58
N ASP A 164 -10.80 -6.83 -16.46
CA ASP A 164 -9.49 -6.69 -17.16
C ASP A 164 -9.28 -5.34 -17.88
N THR A 165 -10.37 -4.60 -18.16
CA THR A 165 -10.30 -3.26 -18.78
C THR A 165 -10.02 -2.12 -17.79
N MET A 166 -9.84 -2.40 -16.51
CA MET A 166 -9.70 -1.41 -15.43
C MET A 166 -8.42 -1.62 -14.61
N GLY A 167 -7.41 -0.77 -14.82
CA GLY A 167 -6.16 -0.79 -14.07
C GLY A 167 -6.14 0.11 -12.83
N LEU A 168 -5.26 -0.18 -11.86
CA LEU A 168 -5.01 0.69 -10.69
C LEU A 168 -3.96 1.77 -11.02
N HIS A 169 -4.36 3.04 -11.00
CA HIS A 169 -3.42 4.15 -11.06
C HIS A 169 -3.38 4.89 -9.72
N LEU A 170 -2.39 4.56 -8.90
CA LEU A 170 -2.05 5.35 -7.71
C LEU A 170 -1.17 6.54 -8.11
N SER A 171 -1.27 7.65 -7.39
CA SER A 171 -0.24 8.70 -7.45
C SER A 171 1.02 8.25 -6.71
N GLU A 172 2.19 8.69 -7.16
CA GLU A 172 3.44 8.62 -6.40
C GLU A 172 3.29 9.25 -5.01
N VAL A 173 2.41 10.25 -4.87
CA VAL A 173 2.09 10.90 -3.59
C VAL A 173 1.49 9.90 -2.59
N VAL A 174 0.40 9.22 -2.96
CA VAL A 174 -0.24 8.16 -2.14
C VAL A 174 0.75 7.03 -1.85
N ALA A 175 1.55 6.61 -2.84
CA ALA A 175 2.58 5.58 -2.63
C ALA A 175 3.62 5.99 -1.57
N GLN A 176 4.08 7.24 -1.59
CA GLN A 176 5.03 7.77 -0.59
C GLN A 176 4.38 7.98 0.79
N GLU A 177 3.09 8.31 0.86
CA GLU A 177 2.36 8.42 2.13
C GLU A 177 2.16 7.08 2.82
N ILE A 178 1.76 6.04 2.08
CA ILE A 178 1.70 4.66 2.58
C ILE A 178 3.06 4.22 3.14
N VAL A 179 4.15 4.47 2.41
CA VAL A 179 5.51 4.17 2.90
C VAL A 179 5.84 5.00 4.15
N SER A 180 5.49 6.29 4.18
CA SER A 180 5.72 7.17 5.33
C SER A 180 5.01 6.68 6.60
N HIS A 181 3.74 6.29 6.48
CA HIS A 181 2.94 5.76 7.58
C HIS A 181 3.50 4.43 8.11
N ARG A 182 3.77 3.47 7.22
CA ARG A 182 4.35 2.16 7.60
C ARG A 182 5.76 2.29 8.20
N MET A 183 6.54 3.28 7.75
CA MET A 183 7.86 3.60 8.31
C MET A 183 7.82 4.27 9.70
N ALA A 184 6.68 4.78 10.16
CA ALA A 184 6.60 5.50 11.45
C ALA A 184 6.90 4.60 12.66
N GLY A 185 6.47 3.33 12.63
CA GLY A 185 6.83 2.33 13.65
C GLY A 185 8.32 1.94 13.58
N ILE A 186 8.82 1.71 12.37
CA ILE A 186 10.22 1.32 12.12
C ILE A 186 11.19 2.41 12.61
N THR A 187 10.91 3.69 12.33
CA THR A 187 11.71 4.82 12.80
C THR A 187 11.76 4.89 14.32
N LYS A 188 10.62 4.71 15.01
CA LYS A 188 10.56 4.66 16.49
C LYS A 188 11.42 3.52 17.04
N ALA A 189 11.37 2.33 16.45
CA ALA A 189 12.17 1.18 16.87
C ALA A 189 13.68 1.41 16.66
N ILE A 190 14.07 2.01 15.53
CA ILE A 190 15.45 2.40 15.22
C ILE A 190 15.98 3.41 16.24
N ASP A 191 15.20 4.45 16.58
CA ASP A 191 15.61 5.46 17.55
C ASP A 191 15.66 4.91 18.98
N HIS A 192 14.73 4.02 19.35
CA HIS A 192 14.77 3.33 20.64
C HIS A 192 16.03 2.46 20.77
N PHE A 193 16.36 1.64 19.76
CA PHE A 193 17.61 0.86 19.74
C PHE A 193 18.86 1.75 19.90
N LYS A 194 18.91 2.87 19.17
CA LYS A 194 20.02 3.84 19.26
C LYS A 194 20.09 4.50 20.64
N SER A 195 18.97 4.79 21.30
CA SER A 195 18.96 5.26 22.69
C SER A 195 19.52 4.21 23.63
N SER A 196 18.97 2.99 23.61
CA SER A 196 19.39 1.88 24.47
C SER A 196 20.88 1.56 24.36
N SER A 197 21.46 1.58 23.14
CA SER A 197 22.91 1.47 22.94
C SER A 197 23.68 2.60 23.64
N ASN A 198 23.23 3.85 23.51
CA ASN A 198 23.85 5.01 24.17
C ASN A 198 23.68 5.00 25.70
N ASP A 199 22.57 4.46 26.21
CA ASP A 199 22.33 4.28 27.63
C ASP A 199 23.26 3.20 28.22
N LEU A 200 23.48 2.07 27.53
CA LEU A 200 24.45 1.05 27.92
C LEU A 200 25.90 1.57 27.92
N LYS A 201 26.29 2.37 26.92
CA LYS A 201 27.60 3.06 26.89
C LYS A 201 27.79 3.95 28.12
N ARG A 202 26.74 4.67 28.55
CA ARG A 202 26.80 5.64 29.66
C ARG A 202 26.74 4.98 31.03
N LEU A 203 25.83 4.03 31.23
CA LEU A 203 25.50 3.47 32.55
C LEU A 203 26.41 2.29 32.91
N ALA A 204 26.72 1.42 31.95
CA ALA A 204 27.54 0.23 32.18
C ALA A 204 28.99 0.39 31.68
N SER A 205 29.33 1.52 31.04
CA SER A 205 30.65 1.75 30.41
C SER A 205 31.03 0.71 29.34
N ILE A 206 30.04 0.09 28.69
CA ILE A 206 30.23 -0.96 27.68
C ILE A 206 30.52 -0.35 26.30
N ALA A 207 31.51 -0.89 25.60
CA ALA A 207 31.86 -0.48 24.23
C ALA A 207 30.91 -1.11 23.20
N MET A 208 29.79 -0.43 22.91
CA MET A 208 28.78 -0.88 21.93
C MET A 208 29.16 -0.59 20.45
N GLY A 209 30.33 -0.03 20.17
CA GLY A 209 30.67 0.50 18.83
C GLY A 209 30.62 -0.53 17.69
N ASP A 210 31.00 -1.78 17.95
CA ASP A 210 30.89 -2.86 16.95
C ASP A 210 29.44 -3.28 16.71
N ILE A 211 28.56 -3.12 17.71
CA ILE A 211 27.12 -3.40 17.60
C ILE A 211 26.44 -2.30 16.79
N ASP A 212 26.70 -1.03 17.11
CA ASP A 212 26.23 0.12 16.33
C ASP A 212 26.66 -0.01 14.86
N ALA A 213 27.96 -0.25 14.63
CA ALA A 213 28.52 -0.39 13.30
C ALA A 213 28.05 -1.66 12.57
N ASN A 214 27.45 -2.64 13.24
CA ASN A 214 26.79 -3.78 12.59
C ASN A 214 25.30 -3.48 12.31
N PHE A 215 24.62 -2.75 13.19
CA PHE A 215 23.25 -2.28 12.98
C PHE A 215 23.15 -1.32 11.79
N ASP A 216 24.06 -0.34 11.68
CA ASP A 216 24.08 0.61 10.56
C ASP A 216 24.30 -0.10 9.20
N LYS A 217 25.05 -1.22 9.17
CA LYS A 217 25.24 -2.05 7.96
C LYS A 217 23.97 -2.78 7.51
N LEU A 218 22.98 -2.98 8.38
CA LEU A 218 21.70 -3.56 8.00
C LEU A 218 20.87 -2.59 7.14
N THR A 219 21.18 -1.28 7.18
CA THR A 219 20.47 -0.24 6.43
C THR A 219 18.95 -0.28 6.63
N VAL A 220 18.50 -0.61 7.85
CA VAL A 220 17.11 -0.98 8.19
C VAL A 220 16.07 -0.02 7.59
N GLU A 221 16.31 1.29 7.73
CA GLU A 221 15.43 2.36 7.23
C GLU A 221 15.22 2.28 5.70
N ALA A 222 16.30 2.15 4.93
CA ALA A 222 16.24 2.02 3.48
C ALA A 222 15.71 0.64 3.04
N SER A 223 16.04 -0.43 3.78
CA SER A 223 15.57 -1.79 3.51
C SER A 223 14.05 -1.88 3.66
N ALA A 224 13.50 -1.38 4.77
CA ALA A 224 12.06 -1.35 5.03
C ALA A 224 11.32 -0.41 4.05
N SER A 225 11.85 0.79 3.81
CA SER A 225 11.25 1.74 2.85
C SER A 225 11.17 1.15 1.43
N ASN A 226 12.24 0.47 0.97
CA ASN A 226 12.24 -0.21 -0.33
C ASN A 226 11.27 -1.39 -0.37
N HIS A 227 11.19 -2.18 0.71
CA HIS A 227 10.26 -3.32 0.79
C HIS A 227 8.79 -2.85 0.74
N PHE A 228 8.42 -1.83 1.50
CA PHE A 228 7.06 -1.28 1.48
C PHE A 228 6.70 -0.67 0.11
N TYR A 229 7.64 0.05 -0.53
CA TYR A 229 7.42 0.58 -1.88
C TYR A 229 7.31 -0.55 -2.94
N GLN A 230 8.09 -1.63 -2.78
CA GLN A 230 7.99 -2.80 -3.66
C GLN A 230 6.64 -3.50 -3.52
N GLN A 231 6.10 -3.69 -2.30
CA GLN A 231 4.76 -4.26 -2.13
C GLN A 231 3.67 -3.45 -2.84
N ILE A 232 3.73 -2.11 -2.77
CA ILE A 232 2.80 -1.23 -3.51
C ILE A 232 2.97 -1.41 -5.02
N THR A 233 4.22 -1.49 -5.49
CA THR A 233 4.54 -1.69 -6.92
C THR A 233 4.04 -3.04 -7.44
N ASP A 234 4.21 -4.11 -6.66
CA ASP A 234 3.76 -5.46 -6.98
C ASP A 234 2.23 -5.54 -6.99
N TYR A 235 1.56 -4.95 -5.97
CA TYR A 235 0.10 -4.87 -5.90
C TYR A 235 -0.50 -4.07 -7.08
N VAL A 236 0.06 -2.91 -7.40
CA VAL A 236 -0.34 -2.11 -8.57
C VAL A 236 -0.14 -2.89 -9.88
N THR A 237 0.90 -3.75 -9.96
CA THR A 237 1.15 -4.62 -11.12
C THR A 237 0.12 -5.76 -11.21
N ILE A 238 -0.29 -6.35 -10.08
CA ILE A 238 -1.39 -7.33 -10.01
C ILE A 238 -2.70 -6.68 -10.48
N CYS A 239 -2.96 -5.44 -10.06
CA CYS A 239 -4.08 -4.62 -10.50
C CYS A 239 -3.92 -4.02 -11.93
N GLN A 240 -3.09 -4.64 -12.78
CA GLN A 240 -2.86 -4.27 -14.20
C GLN A 240 -2.52 -2.78 -14.44
N GLY A 241 -1.93 -2.11 -13.45
CA GLY A 241 -1.86 -0.66 -13.33
C GLY A 241 -0.44 -0.08 -13.29
N THR A 242 -0.33 1.21 -12.95
CA THR A 242 0.96 1.92 -12.79
C THR A 242 0.90 3.01 -11.73
N ILE A 243 1.99 3.20 -10.98
CA ILE A 243 2.19 4.40 -10.14
C ILE A 243 2.48 5.59 -11.07
N LEU A 244 1.74 6.68 -10.91
CA LEU A 244 1.88 7.91 -11.68
C LEU A 244 2.95 8.82 -11.04
N PRO A 245 4.08 9.13 -11.72
CA PRO A 245 5.15 9.95 -11.14
C PRO A 245 4.72 11.42 -10.97
N ILE A 246 5.30 12.13 -10.02
CA ILE A 246 5.07 13.57 -9.80
C ILE A 246 5.74 14.39 -10.92
N ASP A 247 5.08 14.46 -12.08
CA ASP A 247 5.44 15.27 -13.24
C ASP A 247 4.24 16.13 -13.69
N GLY A 248 4.51 17.15 -14.49
CA GLY A 248 3.51 18.06 -15.05
C GLY A 248 3.98 19.50 -14.99
N GLN A 249 4.24 20.10 -16.16
CA GLN A 249 4.79 21.45 -16.31
C GLN A 249 4.00 22.56 -15.57
N LEU A 250 2.73 22.32 -15.24
CA LEU A 250 1.83 23.25 -14.54
C LEU A 250 1.26 22.69 -13.22
N LEU A 251 1.68 21.51 -12.75
CA LEU A 251 1.09 20.84 -11.58
C LEU A 251 1.14 21.74 -10.33
N THR A 252 2.33 22.24 -9.99
CA THR A 252 2.52 23.18 -8.87
C THR A 252 1.67 24.44 -9.00
N GLN A 253 1.48 24.97 -10.22
CA GLN A 253 0.65 26.14 -10.44
C GLN A 253 -0.84 25.84 -10.21
N ARG A 254 -1.35 24.68 -10.67
CA ARG A 254 -2.73 24.26 -10.45
C ARG A 254 -3.01 24.03 -8.95
N ILE A 255 -2.12 23.36 -8.23
CA ILE A 255 -2.24 23.18 -6.77
C ILE A 255 -2.36 24.54 -6.06
N PHE A 256 -1.50 25.51 -6.38
CA PHE A 256 -1.59 26.85 -5.78
C PHE A 256 -2.84 27.62 -6.18
N ASN A 257 -3.34 27.48 -7.42
CA ASN A 257 -4.62 28.08 -7.82
C ASN A 257 -5.77 27.54 -6.94
N LEU A 258 -5.92 26.21 -6.84
CA LEU A 258 -6.94 25.59 -5.99
C LEU A 258 -6.86 26.09 -4.54
N TYR A 259 -5.65 26.14 -3.97
CA TYR A 259 -5.41 26.62 -2.61
C TYR A 259 -5.85 28.08 -2.40
N PHE A 260 -5.51 28.99 -3.33
CA PHE A 260 -5.86 30.41 -3.23
C PHE A 260 -7.34 30.67 -3.53
N ASP A 261 -7.91 29.99 -4.51
CA ASP A 261 -9.33 30.10 -4.87
C ASP A 261 -10.25 29.42 -3.82
N SER A 262 -9.68 28.59 -2.94
CA SER A 262 -10.41 27.75 -1.97
C SER A 262 -11.31 26.70 -2.63
N SER A 263 -10.86 26.22 -3.79
CA SER A 263 -11.47 25.09 -4.50
C SER A 263 -11.08 23.76 -3.85
N PRO A 264 -11.90 22.70 -3.99
CA PRO A 264 -11.55 21.36 -3.56
C PRO A 264 -10.16 20.90 -4.04
N PRO A 265 -9.45 20.07 -3.26
CA PRO A 265 -9.84 19.55 -1.95
C PRO A 265 -9.84 20.61 -0.82
N PHE A 266 -9.18 21.77 -1.00
CA PHE A 266 -8.93 22.80 0.01
C PHE A 266 -10.17 23.47 0.63
N ALA A 267 -10.84 22.78 1.55
CA ALA A 267 -11.95 23.30 2.35
C ALA A 267 -11.56 24.54 3.19
N GLU A 268 -12.54 25.31 3.68
CA GLU A 268 -12.32 26.50 4.54
C GLU A 268 -11.75 26.17 5.95
N ARG A 269 -11.31 24.92 6.20
CA ARG A 269 -10.72 24.48 7.46
C ARG A 269 -9.40 25.22 7.74
N LYS A 270 -8.97 25.28 9.01
CA LYS A 270 -7.70 25.92 9.40
C LYS A 270 -6.47 25.27 8.78
N ASP A 271 -6.56 23.97 8.50
CA ASP A 271 -5.41 23.11 8.26
C ASP A 271 -5.25 22.72 6.79
N LYS A 272 -5.63 23.63 5.87
CA LYS A 272 -5.41 23.62 4.40
C LYS A 272 -4.00 23.22 3.91
N LYS A 273 -3.04 23.03 4.81
CA LYS A 273 -1.70 22.49 4.51
C LYS A 273 -1.68 20.97 4.40
N ALA A 274 -2.61 20.28 5.07
CA ALA A 274 -2.78 18.85 4.96
C ALA A 274 -3.24 18.44 3.56
N GLU A 275 -4.07 19.27 2.90
CA GLU A 275 -4.74 19.00 1.61
C GLU A 275 -3.82 19.12 0.36
N PHE A 276 -2.53 19.42 0.53
CA PHE A 276 -1.58 19.61 -0.59
C PHE A 276 -1.20 18.31 -1.33
N PRO A 277 -0.99 17.17 -0.66
CA PRO A 277 -0.82 15.86 -1.27
C PRO A 277 -2.07 15.46 -2.06
N ASP A 278 -3.27 15.59 -1.49
CA ASP A 278 -4.56 15.30 -2.15
C ASP A 278 -4.71 16.10 -3.44
N ALA A 279 -4.46 17.41 -3.38
CA ALA A 279 -4.50 18.28 -4.55
C ALA A 279 -3.48 17.86 -5.63
N ALA A 280 -2.33 17.31 -5.26
CA ALA A 280 -1.37 16.76 -6.22
C ALA A 280 -1.89 15.44 -6.83
N SER A 281 -2.35 14.50 -6.00
CA SER A 281 -2.94 13.22 -6.41
C SER A 281 -4.09 13.41 -7.39
N LEU A 282 -5.11 14.19 -7.00
CA LEU A 282 -6.31 14.45 -7.79
C LEU A 282 -6.00 15.08 -9.15
N LEU A 283 -5.07 16.05 -9.20
CA LEU A 283 -4.65 16.68 -10.45
C LEU A 283 -3.82 15.77 -11.35
N MET A 284 -3.05 14.83 -10.79
CA MET A 284 -2.31 13.81 -11.54
C MET A 284 -3.25 12.74 -12.14
N LEU A 285 -4.27 12.32 -11.38
CA LEU A 285 -5.31 11.38 -11.83
C LEU A 285 -6.20 11.99 -12.93
N GLU A 286 -6.63 13.25 -12.74
CA GLU A 286 -7.34 14.02 -13.76
C GLU A 286 -6.50 14.19 -15.04
N ASP A 287 -5.21 14.47 -14.91
CA ASP A 287 -4.32 14.59 -16.07
C ASP A 287 -4.11 13.27 -16.80
N TYR A 288 -4.00 12.15 -16.08
CA TYR A 288 -3.94 10.83 -16.69
C TYR A 288 -5.21 10.51 -17.48
N ALA A 289 -6.39 10.73 -16.88
CA ALA A 289 -7.69 10.55 -17.52
C ALA A 289 -7.80 11.39 -18.81
N ARG A 290 -7.50 12.69 -18.67
CA ARG A 290 -7.54 13.70 -19.75
C ARG A 290 -6.55 13.46 -20.88
N LEU A 291 -5.36 12.91 -20.60
CA LEU A 291 -4.33 12.62 -21.61
C LEU A 291 -4.64 11.33 -22.39
N ASN A 292 -5.23 10.33 -21.74
CA ASN A 292 -5.60 9.06 -22.39
C ASN A 292 -7.01 9.09 -23.01
N GLY A 293 -7.84 10.08 -22.69
CA GLY A 293 -9.20 10.22 -23.21
C GLY A 293 -10.21 9.29 -22.55
N THR A 294 -9.97 8.94 -21.29
CA THR A 294 -10.76 8.01 -20.46
C THR A 294 -11.31 8.73 -19.23
N MET A 295 -12.20 8.07 -18.48
CA MET A 295 -12.62 8.48 -17.14
C MET A 295 -11.98 7.58 -16.06
N GLY A 296 -11.84 8.12 -14.85
CA GLY A 296 -11.31 7.41 -13.69
C GLY A 296 -12.32 7.29 -12.54
N LEU A 297 -12.13 6.30 -11.69
CA LEU A 297 -12.94 6.06 -10.49
C LEU A 297 -12.05 6.09 -9.24
N ILE A 298 -12.11 7.17 -8.46
CA ILE A 298 -11.33 7.32 -7.24
C ILE A 298 -12.14 6.84 -6.03
N ALA A 299 -11.49 6.18 -5.08
CA ALA A 299 -12.07 5.75 -3.82
C ALA A 299 -11.34 6.43 -2.65
N SER A 300 -12.08 7.20 -1.85
CA SER A 300 -11.56 7.97 -0.71
C SER A 300 -12.68 8.22 0.29
N GLY A 301 -12.39 8.12 1.59
CA GLY A 301 -13.32 8.52 2.65
C GLY A 301 -13.44 10.04 2.83
N ASP A 302 -12.52 10.86 2.29
CA ASP A 302 -12.55 12.31 2.53
C ASP A 302 -13.56 13.06 1.64
N GLY A 303 -14.21 14.05 2.28
CA GLY A 303 -14.99 15.07 1.61
C GLY A 303 -14.21 15.89 0.59
N GLY A 304 -12.88 16.01 0.71
CA GLY A 304 -12.01 16.75 -0.21
C GLY A 304 -11.92 16.11 -1.59
N TRP A 305 -11.66 14.79 -1.65
CA TRP A 305 -11.59 14.02 -2.90
C TRP A 305 -12.95 13.98 -3.61
N SER A 306 -14.01 13.67 -2.86
CA SER A 306 -15.38 13.65 -3.40
C SER A 306 -15.86 15.02 -3.88
N SER A 307 -15.54 16.12 -3.15
CA SER A 307 -15.84 17.48 -3.61
C SER A 307 -15.04 17.90 -4.84
N PHE A 308 -13.85 17.34 -5.06
CA PHE A 308 -13.08 17.57 -6.29
C PHE A 308 -13.73 16.85 -7.47
N ALA A 309 -14.06 15.57 -7.32
CA ALA A 309 -14.72 14.78 -8.37
C ALA A 309 -16.06 15.39 -8.83
N ASP A 310 -16.87 15.90 -7.90
CA ASP A 310 -18.12 16.65 -8.18
C ASP A 310 -17.94 17.86 -9.13
N SER A 311 -16.69 18.31 -9.33
CA SER A 311 -16.31 19.44 -10.21
C SER A 311 -15.42 19.06 -11.41
N SER A 312 -14.97 17.81 -11.51
CA SER A 312 -14.11 17.34 -12.60
C SER A 312 -14.93 16.78 -13.77
N ASP A 313 -14.46 16.99 -15.01
CA ASP A 313 -15.05 16.36 -16.20
C ASP A 313 -14.61 14.89 -16.38
N TYR A 314 -13.70 14.38 -15.52
CA TYR A 314 -12.97 13.12 -15.75
C TYR A 314 -13.02 12.09 -14.63
N LEU A 315 -13.34 12.48 -13.39
CA LEU A 315 -13.24 11.61 -12.22
C LEU A 315 -14.61 11.37 -11.56
N TYR A 316 -14.93 10.11 -11.30
CA TYR A 316 -15.98 9.66 -10.40
C TYR A 316 -15.39 9.39 -9.00
N CYS A 317 -16.18 9.56 -7.93
CA CYS A 317 -15.74 9.22 -6.57
C CYS A 317 -16.71 8.26 -5.86
N VAL A 318 -16.15 7.29 -5.13
CA VAL A 318 -16.81 6.37 -4.19
C VAL A 318 -16.13 6.45 -2.81
N LYS A 319 -16.76 5.95 -1.74
CA LYS A 319 -16.30 6.22 -0.35
C LYS A 319 -15.54 5.08 0.32
N SER A 320 -15.62 3.86 -0.19
CA SER A 320 -14.91 2.70 0.33
C SER A 320 -14.50 1.74 -0.78
N ILE A 321 -13.72 0.71 -0.43
CA ILE A 321 -13.40 -0.40 -1.32
C ILE A 321 -14.67 -1.22 -1.62
N ASP A 322 -15.60 -1.31 -0.67
CA ASP A 322 -16.87 -2.03 -0.84
C ASP A 322 -17.84 -1.25 -1.75
N ASP A 323 -17.93 0.08 -1.64
CA ASP A 323 -18.64 0.93 -2.62
C ASP A 323 -18.07 0.72 -4.04
N LEU A 324 -16.74 0.61 -4.16
CA LEU A 324 -16.05 0.36 -5.42
C LEU A 324 -16.41 -1.03 -5.97
N ALA A 325 -16.26 -2.09 -5.18
CA ALA A 325 -16.58 -3.47 -5.58
C ALA A 325 -18.08 -3.64 -5.91
N THR A 326 -18.96 -2.96 -5.17
CA THR A 326 -20.43 -2.98 -5.38
C THR A 326 -20.84 -2.57 -6.80
N LEU A 327 -20.07 -1.71 -7.47
CA LEU A 327 -20.34 -1.29 -8.86
C LEU A 327 -20.17 -2.40 -9.90
N PHE A 328 -19.50 -3.50 -9.54
CA PHE A 328 -19.17 -4.62 -10.42
C PHE A 328 -19.89 -5.93 -10.04
N VAL A 329 -20.74 -5.92 -9.01
CA VAL A 329 -21.54 -7.08 -8.59
C VAL A 329 -22.35 -7.64 -9.77
N ALA A 330 -22.25 -8.94 -9.97
CA ALA A 330 -22.90 -9.65 -11.06
C ALA A 330 -24.41 -9.80 -10.76
N THR A 331 -25.23 -9.00 -11.44
CA THR A 331 -26.68 -8.89 -11.19
C THR A 331 -27.54 -9.81 -12.06
N ASP A 332 -26.96 -10.66 -12.90
CA ASP A 332 -27.73 -11.60 -13.73
C ASP A 332 -28.22 -12.83 -12.96
N ASP A 333 -29.21 -13.53 -13.51
CA ASP A 333 -29.93 -14.59 -12.80
C ASP A 333 -29.06 -15.84 -12.53
N TYR A 334 -27.97 -16.03 -13.27
CA TYR A 334 -27.01 -17.10 -12.99
C TYR A 334 -26.13 -16.76 -11.78
N ALA A 335 -25.62 -15.53 -11.70
CA ALA A 335 -24.84 -15.07 -10.55
C ALA A 335 -25.62 -15.21 -9.24
N LYS A 336 -26.89 -14.79 -9.23
CA LYS A 336 -27.80 -14.97 -8.08
C LYS A 336 -28.05 -16.44 -7.73
N ALA A 337 -28.11 -17.34 -8.72
CA ALA A 337 -28.25 -18.76 -8.46
C ALA A 337 -27.00 -19.36 -7.80
N ILE A 338 -25.80 -18.88 -8.17
CA ILE A 338 -24.54 -19.28 -7.53
C ILE A 338 -24.44 -18.72 -6.10
N GLU A 339 -24.78 -17.44 -5.90
CA GLU A 339 -24.90 -16.79 -4.58
C GLU A 339 -25.87 -17.58 -3.67
N GLN A 340 -27.07 -17.88 -4.16
CA GLN A 340 -28.08 -18.63 -3.42
C GLN A 340 -27.63 -20.07 -3.09
N LYS A 341 -27.00 -20.79 -4.03
CA LYS A 341 -26.43 -22.15 -3.77
C LYS A 341 -25.47 -22.12 -2.58
N VAL A 342 -24.57 -21.13 -2.52
CA VAL A 342 -23.58 -21.00 -1.43
C VAL A 342 -24.26 -20.59 -0.12
N ILE A 343 -25.16 -19.61 -0.14
CA ILE A 343 -25.89 -19.20 1.07
C ILE A 343 -26.74 -20.36 1.65
N GLU A 344 -27.36 -21.18 0.81
CA GLU A 344 -28.13 -22.35 1.24
C GLU A 344 -27.23 -23.48 1.76
N SER A 345 -26.10 -23.76 1.11
CA SER A 345 -25.12 -24.76 1.56
C SER A 345 -24.46 -24.35 2.88
N VAL A 346 -24.02 -23.08 3.02
CA VAL A 346 -23.47 -22.53 4.27
C VAL A 346 -24.50 -22.55 5.42
N LYS A 347 -25.80 -22.38 5.14
CA LYS A 347 -26.87 -22.44 6.16
C LYS A 347 -27.36 -23.87 6.47
N SER A 348 -26.77 -24.89 5.84
CA SER A 348 -27.14 -26.30 6.03
C SER A 348 -26.22 -26.99 7.03
N GLU A 349 -26.74 -27.40 8.19
CA GLU A 349 -26.07 -28.18 9.27
C GLU A 349 -25.50 -29.56 8.83
N LYS A 350 -25.45 -29.82 7.52
CA LYS A 350 -25.01 -31.08 6.90
C LYS A 350 -24.12 -30.87 5.67
N SER A 351 -23.80 -29.62 5.35
CA SER A 351 -22.84 -29.29 4.30
C SER A 351 -21.45 -29.18 4.90
N SER A 352 -20.46 -29.75 4.21
CA SER A 352 -19.06 -29.49 4.49
C SER A 352 -18.69 -28.00 4.34
N LEU A 353 -19.49 -27.19 3.64
CA LEU A 353 -19.27 -25.74 3.53
C LEU A 353 -19.73 -24.98 4.78
N ASN A 354 -20.68 -25.53 5.56
CA ASN A 354 -21.03 -25.02 6.89
C ASN A 354 -19.92 -25.34 7.90
N ASP A 355 -19.42 -26.58 7.89
CA ASP A 355 -18.28 -27.02 8.71
C ASP A 355 -17.02 -26.20 8.38
N ASN A 356 -16.64 -26.09 7.10
CA ASN A 356 -15.47 -25.33 6.66
C ASN A 356 -15.54 -23.84 7.04
N LEU A 357 -16.72 -23.21 6.99
CA LEU A 357 -16.87 -21.82 7.44
C LEU A 357 -16.74 -21.71 8.96
N HIS A 358 -17.29 -22.67 9.72
CA HIS A 358 -17.14 -22.68 11.18
C HIS A 358 -15.67 -22.81 11.58
N ASP A 359 -14.94 -23.76 10.99
CA ASP A 359 -13.51 -23.96 11.23
C ASP A 359 -12.69 -22.72 10.83
N ALA A 360 -12.98 -22.11 9.66
CA ALA A 360 -12.30 -20.89 9.22
C ALA A 360 -12.56 -19.68 10.16
N LEU A 361 -13.78 -19.54 10.69
CA LEU A 361 -14.09 -18.50 11.68
C LEU A 361 -13.39 -18.75 13.02
N VAL A 362 -13.28 -20.01 13.47
CA VAL A 362 -12.53 -20.36 14.69
C VAL A 362 -11.03 -20.11 14.51
N GLU A 363 -10.45 -20.46 13.35
CA GLU A 363 -9.06 -20.17 13.03
C GLU A 363 -8.80 -18.65 12.95
N HIS A 364 -9.70 -17.89 12.31
CA HIS A 364 -9.64 -16.43 12.25
C HIS A 364 -9.64 -15.76 13.64
N LEU A 365 -10.56 -16.16 14.52
CA LEU A 365 -10.62 -15.63 15.89
C LEU A 365 -9.34 -15.93 16.68
N SER A 366 -8.75 -17.12 16.47
CA SER A 366 -7.52 -17.59 17.12
C SER A 366 -6.24 -16.93 16.58
N ASN A 367 -6.23 -16.54 15.30
CA ASN A 367 -5.07 -15.92 14.63
C ASN A 367 -5.12 -14.38 14.62
N SER A 368 -6.26 -13.77 15.01
CA SER A 368 -6.42 -12.32 15.11
C SER A 368 -5.77 -11.76 16.37
N SER A 369 -5.37 -10.49 16.33
CA SER A 369 -4.84 -9.79 17.50
C SER A 369 -5.98 -9.32 18.40
N TRP A 370 -5.85 -9.58 19.71
CA TRP A 370 -6.82 -9.19 20.72
C TRP A 370 -6.18 -8.30 21.79
N SER A 371 -6.88 -7.25 22.17
CA SER A 371 -6.47 -6.27 23.18
C SER A 371 -7.56 -6.13 24.25
N ALA A 372 -7.12 -5.87 25.49
CA ALA A 372 -7.98 -5.72 26.67
C ALA A 372 -7.59 -4.46 27.48
N SER A 373 -7.27 -3.38 26.77
CA SER A 373 -6.77 -2.12 27.33
C SER A 373 -7.82 -1.30 28.08
N ASP A 374 -9.11 -1.48 27.76
CA ASP A 374 -10.25 -0.88 28.47
C ASP A 374 -10.76 -1.74 29.66
N VAL A 375 -9.96 -2.70 30.15
CA VAL A 375 -10.22 -3.42 31.42
C VAL A 375 -9.59 -2.66 32.59
N VAL A 376 -10.41 -2.25 33.56
CA VAL A 376 -10.01 -1.40 34.70
C VAL A 376 -10.50 -1.97 36.04
N SER A 377 -10.02 -1.41 37.16
CA SER A 377 -10.50 -1.73 38.51
C SER A 377 -10.76 -0.45 39.29
N GLY A 378 -11.83 -0.45 40.10
CA GLY A 378 -12.13 0.59 41.07
C GLY A 378 -11.30 0.53 42.37
N SER A 379 -10.76 -0.63 42.75
CA SER A 379 -10.14 -0.85 44.06
C SER A 379 -8.61 -0.99 44.09
N VAL A 380 -7.96 -1.45 43.01
CA VAL A 380 -6.49 -1.66 42.99
C VAL A 380 -5.73 -0.54 42.28
N SER A 381 -4.40 -0.49 42.44
CA SER A 381 -3.56 0.55 41.83
C SER A 381 -3.31 0.34 40.34
N ARG A 382 -3.28 -0.92 39.88
CA ARG A 382 -3.00 -1.29 38.48
C ARG A 382 -3.57 -2.67 38.18
N VAL A 383 -4.02 -2.86 36.96
CA VAL A 383 -4.47 -4.14 36.38
C VAL A 383 -3.64 -4.39 35.12
N GLU A 384 -3.33 -5.65 34.84
CA GLU A 384 -2.94 -6.12 33.50
C GLU A 384 -4.00 -7.13 33.04
N ALA A 385 -4.38 -7.08 31.76
CA ALA A 385 -5.41 -7.94 31.18
C ALA A 385 -4.97 -8.42 29.79
N ASP A 386 -5.05 -9.72 29.55
CA ASP A 386 -4.72 -10.38 28.30
C ASP A 386 -5.86 -11.33 27.89
N VAL A 387 -6.24 -11.32 26.61
CA VAL A 387 -7.19 -12.32 26.08
C VAL A 387 -6.46 -13.66 25.93
N TYR A 388 -6.90 -14.66 26.68
CA TYR A 388 -6.24 -15.97 26.79
C TYR A 388 -6.84 -17.03 25.87
N ASP A 389 -8.16 -17.00 25.66
CA ASP A 389 -8.89 -17.95 24.82
C ASP A 389 -10.10 -17.26 24.16
N THR A 390 -10.50 -17.73 22.97
CA THR A 390 -11.59 -17.16 22.17
C THR A 390 -12.48 -18.26 21.63
N LYS A 391 -13.78 -18.22 21.97
CA LYS A 391 -14.75 -19.25 21.59
C LYS A 391 -15.86 -18.66 20.72
N LEU A 392 -15.96 -19.12 19.48
CA LEU A 392 -17.12 -18.86 18.61
C LEU A 392 -18.41 -19.37 19.29
N GLU A 393 -19.39 -18.50 19.46
CA GLU A 393 -20.71 -18.83 20.02
C GLU A 393 -21.72 -19.09 18.90
N GLN A 394 -21.85 -18.11 18.00
CA GLN A 394 -22.81 -18.10 16.89
C GLN A 394 -22.40 -17.02 15.86
N TYR A 395 -22.88 -17.16 14.62
CA TYR A 395 -22.70 -16.14 13.58
C TYR A 395 -23.99 -15.95 12.75
N THR A 396 -24.19 -14.76 12.18
CA THR A 396 -25.27 -14.46 11.22
C THR A 396 -24.69 -13.92 9.92
N ILE A 397 -25.27 -14.30 8.79
CA ILE A 397 -24.92 -13.76 7.47
C ILE A 397 -25.89 -12.62 7.17
N ASP A 398 -25.37 -11.41 7.12
CA ASP A 398 -26.14 -10.17 7.09
C ASP A 398 -26.16 -9.54 5.70
N SER A 399 -25.10 -9.75 4.91
CA SER A 399 -25.00 -9.35 3.50
C SER A 399 -24.34 -10.44 2.65
N ALA A 400 -24.53 -10.34 1.33
CA ALA A 400 -23.81 -11.13 0.34
C ALA A 400 -23.53 -10.29 -0.91
N GLY A 401 -22.41 -10.54 -1.57
CA GLY A 401 -22.05 -9.99 -2.87
C GLY A 401 -21.43 -11.07 -3.75
N VAL A 402 -21.59 -10.97 -5.08
CA VAL A 402 -21.12 -11.99 -6.04
C VAL A 402 -20.51 -11.34 -7.28
N TRP A 403 -19.33 -11.83 -7.69
CA TRP A 403 -18.58 -11.38 -8.87
C TRP A 403 -18.10 -12.59 -9.66
N SER A 404 -18.01 -12.45 -10.98
CA SER A 404 -17.42 -13.47 -11.85
C SER A 404 -16.03 -13.01 -12.29
N ILE A 405 -15.01 -13.86 -12.10
CA ILE A 405 -13.62 -13.51 -12.44
C ILE A 405 -13.39 -13.58 -13.97
N SER A 406 -14.26 -14.27 -14.70
CA SER A 406 -14.05 -14.59 -16.12
C SER A 406 -15.35 -14.62 -16.94
N ASP A 407 -15.26 -14.21 -18.21
CA ASP A 407 -16.34 -14.32 -19.21
C ASP A 407 -16.89 -15.76 -19.38
N ASP A 408 -16.10 -16.78 -19.03
CA ASP A 408 -16.50 -18.18 -19.11
C ASP A 408 -17.38 -18.65 -17.93
N LYS A 409 -17.55 -17.80 -16.91
CA LYS A 409 -18.44 -18.01 -15.75
C LYS A 409 -18.14 -19.26 -14.90
N LYS A 410 -16.89 -19.73 -14.90
CA LYS A 410 -16.46 -20.90 -14.12
C LYS A 410 -15.83 -20.61 -12.77
N THR A 411 -15.37 -19.38 -12.56
CA THR A 411 -14.81 -18.94 -11.28
C THR A 411 -15.52 -17.69 -10.77
N TRP A 412 -15.89 -17.73 -9.50
CA TRP A 412 -16.69 -16.72 -8.82
C TRP A 412 -16.04 -16.32 -7.51
N VAL A 413 -16.14 -15.03 -7.16
CA VAL A 413 -15.93 -14.55 -5.79
C VAL A 413 -17.29 -14.30 -5.18
N ILE A 414 -17.49 -14.79 -3.96
CA ILE A 414 -18.67 -14.49 -3.14
C ILE A 414 -18.18 -13.92 -1.82
N GLU A 415 -18.59 -12.70 -1.52
CA GLU A 415 -18.36 -12.04 -0.24
C GLU A 415 -19.58 -12.25 0.65
N LEU A 416 -19.38 -12.65 1.90
CA LEU A 416 -20.40 -12.63 2.94
C LEU A 416 -19.97 -11.65 4.03
N GLY A 417 -20.84 -10.69 4.36
CA GLY A 417 -20.73 -9.93 5.60
C GLY A 417 -21.36 -10.73 6.74
N ILE A 418 -20.57 -11.02 7.78
CA ILE A 418 -20.96 -11.92 8.87
C ILE A 418 -20.75 -11.25 10.22
N THR A 419 -21.83 -11.02 10.97
CA THR A 419 -21.76 -10.71 12.41
C THR A 419 -21.42 -11.98 13.20
N VAL A 420 -20.30 -11.96 13.91
CA VAL A 420 -19.82 -13.04 14.78
C VAL A 420 -20.01 -12.64 16.24
N ASN A 421 -20.50 -13.57 17.05
CA ASN A 421 -20.47 -13.45 18.50
C ASN A 421 -19.43 -14.43 19.06
N VAL A 422 -18.53 -13.91 19.88
CA VAL A 422 -17.41 -14.63 20.49
C VAL A 422 -17.43 -14.42 22.00
N LEU A 423 -17.21 -15.50 22.74
CA LEU A 423 -16.94 -15.48 24.16
C LEU A 423 -15.42 -15.46 24.37
N LEU A 424 -14.92 -14.36 24.93
CA LEU A 424 -13.51 -14.19 25.30
C LEU A 424 -13.30 -14.68 26.74
N SER A 425 -12.19 -15.38 26.98
CA SER A 425 -11.67 -15.62 28.33
C SER A 425 -10.51 -14.68 28.58
N ILE A 426 -10.69 -13.68 29.45
CA ILE A 426 -9.71 -12.64 29.73
C ILE A 426 -9.00 -12.97 31.03
N ASN A 427 -7.69 -13.22 30.98
CA ASN A 427 -6.86 -13.35 32.17
C ASN A 427 -6.55 -11.95 32.71
N VAL A 428 -6.85 -11.72 33.98
CA VAL A 428 -6.69 -10.43 34.67
C VAL A 428 -5.73 -10.62 35.83
N GLU A 429 -4.64 -9.86 35.88
CA GLU A 429 -3.70 -9.82 37.02
C GLU A 429 -3.80 -8.48 37.76
N PHE A 430 -3.99 -8.54 39.08
CA PHE A 430 -4.23 -7.37 39.94
C PHE A 430 -2.96 -6.99 40.70
N PHE A 431 -2.64 -5.69 40.77
CA PHE A 431 -1.43 -5.20 41.41
C PHE A 431 -1.69 -4.14 42.49
N ALA A 432 -1.08 -4.33 43.66
CA ALA A 432 -1.05 -3.36 44.75
C ALA A 432 0.36 -2.81 44.99
N TRP A 433 0.45 -1.54 45.39
CA TRP A 433 1.71 -0.91 45.78
C TRP A 433 2.11 -1.25 47.23
N ASP A 434 3.24 -1.93 47.44
CA ASP A 434 3.80 -2.07 48.79
C ASP A 434 4.59 -0.81 49.18
N SER A 435 4.09 -0.11 50.19
CA SER A 435 4.73 1.09 50.75
C SER A 435 6.05 0.86 51.50
N ILE A 436 6.35 -0.38 51.91
CA ILE A 436 7.55 -0.77 52.65
C ILE A 436 8.72 -0.90 51.68
N ASP A 437 8.64 -1.87 50.77
CA ASP A 437 9.71 -2.20 49.82
C ASP A 437 9.68 -1.35 48.53
N ARG A 438 8.55 -0.67 48.26
CA ARG A 438 8.35 0.31 47.17
C ARG A 438 8.36 -0.31 45.78
N GLU A 439 7.65 -1.41 45.66
CA GLU A 439 7.38 -2.12 44.42
C GLU A 439 5.87 -2.41 44.29
N GLU A 440 5.42 -2.65 43.06
CA GLU A 440 4.09 -3.22 42.83
C GLU A 440 4.19 -4.73 42.97
N VAL A 441 3.29 -5.30 43.76
CA VAL A 441 3.17 -6.75 43.95
C VAL A 441 1.86 -7.23 43.34
N SER A 442 1.92 -8.34 42.61
CA SER A 442 0.72 -9.07 42.21
C SER A 442 0.01 -9.59 43.46
N ILE A 443 -1.29 -9.33 43.56
CA ILE A 443 -2.13 -9.75 44.70
C ILE A 443 -3.08 -10.90 44.35
N GLY A 444 -3.14 -11.28 43.07
CA GLY A 444 -4.00 -12.35 42.56
C GLY A 444 -4.27 -12.18 41.07
N SER A 445 -4.85 -13.22 40.47
CA SER A 445 -5.32 -13.22 39.09
C SER A 445 -6.63 -14.00 38.97
N ASP A 446 -7.50 -13.60 38.05
CA ASP A 446 -8.76 -14.29 37.74
C ASP A 446 -8.99 -14.37 36.22
N VAL A 447 -9.90 -15.25 35.77
CA VAL A 447 -10.27 -15.41 34.36
C VAL A 447 -11.72 -14.98 34.17
N VAL A 448 -11.90 -13.76 33.67
CA VAL A 448 -13.20 -13.11 33.50
C VAL A 448 -13.74 -13.36 32.09
N PRO A 449 -14.96 -13.89 31.91
CA PRO A 449 -15.59 -14.01 30.61
C PRO A 449 -16.08 -12.65 30.10
N SER A 450 -15.83 -12.35 28.82
CA SER A 450 -16.41 -11.19 28.13
C SER A 450 -17.05 -11.61 26.81
N ASP A 451 -18.33 -11.29 26.64
CA ASP A 451 -18.98 -11.37 25.33
C ASP A 451 -18.41 -10.27 24.41
N SER A 452 -18.27 -10.56 23.12
CA SER A 452 -17.96 -9.56 22.09
C SER A 452 -18.65 -9.89 20.77
N THR A 453 -19.08 -8.85 20.06
CA THR A 453 -19.74 -8.94 18.76
C THR A 453 -18.91 -8.14 17.75
N LEU A 454 -18.61 -8.76 16.61
CA LEU A 454 -17.71 -8.20 15.60
C LEU A 454 -18.18 -8.55 14.19
N GLU A 455 -17.90 -7.67 13.23
CA GLU A 455 -18.24 -7.84 11.81
C GLU A 455 -17.04 -8.43 11.06
N VAL A 456 -17.26 -9.45 10.22
CA VAL A 456 -16.25 -10.14 9.42
C VAL A 456 -16.65 -10.15 7.95
N GLN A 457 -15.74 -9.75 7.05
CA GLN A 457 -15.83 -10.04 5.62
C GLN A 457 -15.21 -11.41 5.34
N VAL A 458 -16.00 -12.34 4.80
CA VAL A 458 -15.53 -13.68 4.39
C VAL A 458 -15.67 -13.82 2.89
N TYR A 459 -14.60 -14.24 2.23
CA TYR A 459 -14.54 -14.37 0.77
C TYR A 459 -14.38 -15.83 0.35
N PHE A 460 -15.32 -16.33 -0.45
CA PHE A 460 -15.27 -17.64 -1.08
C PHE A 460 -14.82 -17.46 -2.53
N THR A 461 -13.68 -18.04 -2.92
CA THR A 461 -13.28 -18.16 -4.32
C THR A 461 -13.70 -19.55 -4.81
N CYS A 462 -14.83 -19.64 -5.50
CA CYS A 462 -15.40 -20.88 -6.02
C CYS A 462 -14.95 -21.11 -7.47
N SER A 463 -14.25 -22.20 -7.74
CA SER A 463 -13.76 -22.61 -9.06
C SER A 463 -14.34 -23.94 -9.52
N GLY A 464 -14.47 -24.10 -10.85
CA GLY A 464 -15.06 -25.30 -11.45
C GLY A 464 -16.60 -25.29 -11.46
N VAL A 465 -17.20 -24.11 -11.33
CA VAL A 465 -18.66 -23.94 -11.29
C VAL A 465 -19.27 -24.28 -12.66
N GLU A 466 -20.28 -25.16 -12.65
CA GLU A 466 -21.10 -25.51 -13.81
C GLU A 466 -22.60 -25.37 -13.45
N GLU A 467 -23.47 -25.32 -14.46
CA GLU A 467 -24.87 -24.87 -14.28
C GLU A 467 -25.66 -25.73 -13.28
N ASP A 468 -25.56 -27.05 -13.39
CA ASP A 468 -26.24 -28.02 -12.52
C ASP A 468 -25.42 -28.43 -11.26
N SER A 469 -24.11 -28.14 -11.17
CA SER A 469 -23.27 -28.61 -10.07
C SER A 469 -23.52 -27.85 -8.76
N GLN A 470 -23.23 -28.49 -7.62
CA GLN A 470 -23.49 -27.95 -6.28
C GLN A 470 -22.18 -27.50 -5.61
N PRO A 471 -22.20 -26.68 -4.54
CA PRO A 471 -20.99 -26.23 -3.85
C PRO A 471 -20.08 -27.36 -3.36
N GLU A 472 -20.63 -28.55 -3.10
CA GLU A 472 -19.90 -29.75 -2.70
C GLU A 472 -19.13 -30.42 -3.85
N ASP A 473 -19.40 -30.03 -5.11
CA ASP A 473 -18.65 -30.42 -6.32
C ASP A 473 -17.53 -29.42 -6.70
N TRP A 474 -17.48 -28.24 -6.06
CA TRP A 474 -16.61 -27.12 -6.45
C TRP A 474 -15.28 -27.11 -5.67
N ASP A 475 -14.26 -26.47 -6.25
CA ASP A 475 -13.03 -26.13 -5.54
C ASP A 475 -13.22 -24.75 -4.88
N ILE A 476 -13.23 -24.69 -3.54
CA ILE A 476 -13.61 -23.49 -2.78
C ILE A 476 -12.49 -23.11 -1.80
N GLU A 477 -11.78 -22.02 -2.10
CA GLU A 477 -10.88 -21.34 -1.16
C GLU A 477 -11.72 -20.38 -0.30
N ILE A 478 -11.65 -20.50 1.03
CA ILE A 478 -12.24 -19.55 1.98
C ILE A 478 -11.11 -18.63 2.47
N GLU A 479 -11.32 -17.33 2.42
CA GLU A 479 -10.39 -16.32 2.90
C GLU A 479 -11.06 -15.36 3.88
N ILE A 480 -10.38 -15.13 5.01
CA ILE A 480 -10.72 -14.12 6.01
C ILE A 480 -9.43 -13.36 6.31
N ALA A 481 -9.49 -12.04 6.45
CA ALA A 481 -8.33 -11.23 6.82
C ALA A 481 -8.23 -11.13 8.36
N ASN A 482 -7.04 -11.42 8.90
CA ASN A 482 -6.75 -11.26 10.33
C ASN A 482 -7.18 -9.89 10.85
N GLY A 483 -7.89 -9.87 11.98
CA GLY A 483 -8.35 -8.64 12.63
C GLY A 483 -7.40 -8.13 13.71
N GLU A 484 -7.57 -6.87 14.06
CA GLU A 484 -7.14 -6.30 15.35
C GLU A 484 -8.43 -5.92 16.10
N TYR A 485 -8.67 -6.55 17.25
CA TYR A 485 -9.91 -6.43 18.03
C TYR A 485 -9.63 -6.00 19.47
N GLU A 486 -10.51 -5.16 20.02
CA GLU A 486 -10.54 -4.76 21.43
C GLU A 486 -11.72 -5.50 22.10
N CYS A 487 -11.56 -5.95 23.35
CA CYS A 487 -12.69 -6.46 24.12
C CYS A 487 -13.67 -5.34 24.54
N ASN A 488 -14.86 -5.70 25.01
CA ASN A 488 -15.76 -4.72 25.61
C ASN A 488 -15.16 -4.16 26.92
N PRO A 489 -15.28 -2.84 27.20
CA PRO A 489 -14.79 -2.25 28.45
C PRO A 489 -15.39 -2.91 29.71
N MET A 490 -14.55 -3.20 30.70
CA MET A 490 -14.95 -3.90 31.93
C MET A 490 -14.38 -3.23 33.19
N ASP A 491 -15.15 -3.28 34.28
CA ASP A 491 -14.69 -2.99 35.64
C ASP A 491 -14.57 -4.33 36.38
N VAL A 492 -13.37 -4.68 36.82
CA VAL A 492 -13.01 -5.96 37.44
C VAL A 492 -12.38 -5.73 38.81
N GLU A 493 -12.70 -6.57 39.78
CA GLU A 493 -12.22 -6.43 41.16
C GLU A 493 -11.68 -7.78 41.66
N PRO A 494 -10.61 -7.79 42.48
CA PRO A 494 -10.00 -9.02 42.98
C PRO A 494 -10.91 -9.74 43.99
N ASP A 495 -11.24 -11.00 43.73
CA ASP A 495 -11.86 -11.87 44.73
C ASP A 495 -10.80 -12.37 45.73
N PHE A 496 -10.94 -11.97 46.99
CA PHE A 496 -10.08 -12.42 48.09
C PHE A 496 -10.67 -13.61 48.88
N GLY A 497 -11.91 -14.00 48.61
CA GLY A 497 -12.69 -14.99 49.38
C GLY A 497 -13.24 -14.49 50.72
N ASP A 498 -14.26 -15.20 51.22
CA ASP A 498 -14.89 -15.08 52.57
C ASP A 498 -14.24 -16.01 53.62
#